data_AF-A0A7J8PHT3-F1
#
_entry.id   AF-A0A7J8PHT3-F1
#
_cell.length_a   1.000
_cell.length_b   1.000
_cell.length_c   1.000
_cell.angle_alpha   90.00
_cell.angle_beta   90.00
_cell.angle_gamma   90.00
#
_symmetry.space_group_name_H-M   'P 1'
#
loop_
_entity.id
_entity.type
_entity.pdbx_description
1 polymer ?
#
loop_
_entity_poly.entity_id
_entity_poly.type
_entity_poly.pdbx_seq_one_letter_code
_entity_poly.pdbx_strand_id
1 'polypeptide(L)'
;MLWSATARLSANPSPLHLPVFNQSITVLGKSKPSRVCCSPSRAMETNDDTSKAKGLSFDDFLSKKPYSPPTWASHLKPIPSHVFSLAHLPTPIHKWNLPNLPQNTEVWLKRDDLSGMQLSGNKVRKLEFLLAEAVAQGADCIITIGGIQSNHCRATAVAAKYLNLDSYLILRTSKLLVDKDPGLTGNLLVERFMGAHIQLISKEEYAKIGSVALTNVLKEQLLKEGRRPYVIPVGGSNSLGTWGYIEAMREIEEQLQIRSNRVKFDDIVVACGSGGTIAGLSLGSWLGALKAKVHAFCVCDDPDYFYDFVQDLIDGLQAGVNARDIVSIINAKGLGYAINTSEELKFVKEVAAATGVVLDPVY
;
A
#
# COMPACT_ATOMS: atom_id res chain seq x y z
N MET A 1 10.05 -7.49 21.33
CA MET A 1 8.85 -7.46 22.19
C MET A 1 7.99 -8.66 21.85
N LEU A 2 7.95 -9.68 22.72
CA LEU A 2 6.94 -10.75 22.67
C LEU A 2 5.76 -10.29 23.54
N TRP A 3 4.54 -10.30 23.01
CA TRP A 3 3.34 -10.15 23.82
C TRP A 3 2.83 -11.52 24.22
N SER A 4 2.99 -11.85 25.51
CA SER A 4 2.15 -12.80 26.22
C SER A 4 1.51 -12.01 27.35
N ALA A 5 0.22 -11.71 27.20
CA ALA A 5 -0.59 -11.17 28.27
C ALA A 5 -1.96 -11.84 28.23
N THR A 6 -2.09 -12.94 28.96
CA THR A 6 -3.37 -13.51 29.36
C THR A 6 -3.96 -12.64 30.45
N ALA A 7 -4.99 -11.85 30.11
CA ALA A 7 -5.84 -11.18 31.10
C ALA A 7 -7.27 -11.69 30.94
N ARG A 8 -7.77 -12.39 31.97
CA ARG A 8 -9.20 -12.71 32.12
C ARG A 8 -9.91 -11.44 32.56
N LEU A 9 -10.92 -11.01 31.79
CA LEU A 9 -11.79 -9.90 32.13
C LEU A 9 -12.97 -10.40 32.97
N SER A 10 -13.13 -9.88 34.19
CA SER A 10 -14.39 -9.89 34.94
C SER A 10 -14.96 -8.46 34.98
N ALA A 11 -16.25 -8.35 34.71
CA ALA A 11 -16.97 -7.08 34.56
C ALA A 11 -17.23 -6.34 35.89
N ASN A 12 -16.92 -5.03 35.92
CA ASN A 12 -17.88 -3.96 36.27
C ASN A 12 -17.22 -2.57 36.20
N PRO A 13 -17.97 -1.49 35.87
CA PRO A 13 -17.40 -0.18 35.59
C PRO A 13 -17.40 0.74 36.84
N SER A 14 -16.33 1.49 37.04
CA SER A 14 -16.28 2.66 37.93
C SER A 14 -15.18 3.63 37.44
N PRO A 15 -15.35 4.96 37.55
CA PRO A 15 -14.49 5.95 36.90
C PRO A 15 -13.14 6.10 37.64
N LEU A 16 -12.04 5.96 36.89
CA LEU A 16 -10.67 6.06 37.40
C LEU A 16 -10.21 7.52 37.52
N HIS A 17 -10.00 7.97 38.75
CA HIS A 17 -9.07 9.07 39.08
C HIS A 17 -7.62 8.57 38.87
N LEU A 18 -6.81 9.35 38.15
CA LEU A 18 -5.38 9.08 37.97
C LEU A 18 -4.56 9.65 39.16
N PRO A 19 -3.71 8.87 39.83
CA PRO A 19 -2.69 9.41 40.71
C PRO A 19 -1.38 9.68 39.96
N VAL A 20 -0.79 10.83 40.26
CA VAL A 20 0.54 11.28 39.83
C VAL A 20 1.61 10.42 40.51
N PHE A 21 2.46 9.74 39.73
CA PHE A 21 3.67 9.09 40.25
C PHE A 21 4.90 9.97 40.00
N ASN A 22 5.48 10.45 41.09
CA ASN A 22 6.76 11.12 41.15
C ASN A 22 7.81 10.06 41.53
N GLN A 23 8.76 9.75 40.65
CA GLN A 23 9.95 8.98 41.03
C GLN A 23 11.21 9.60 40.42
N SER A 24 12.05 10.08 41.33
CA SER A 24 13.36 10.66 41.15
C SER A 24 14.37 9.60 40.70
N ILE A 25 15.09 9.85 39.61
CA ILE A 25 16.25 9.04 39.20
C ILE A 25 17.52 9.71 39.75
N THR A 26 18.24 9.00 40.61
CA THR A 26 19.54 9.39 41.16
C THR A 26 20.64 9.16 40.11
N VAL A 27 21.36 10.22 39.75
CA VAL A 27 22.53 10.17 38.86
C VAL A 27 23.80 9.97 39.69
N LEU A 28 24.55 8.90 39.43
CA LEU A 28 25.88 8.67 40.02
C LEU A 28 26.99 8.91 38.99
N GLY A 29 27.78 9.94 39.26
CA GLY A 29 29.24 9.83 39.45
C GLY A 29 30.15 9.59 38.25
N LYS A 30 30.81 10.66 37.81
CA LYS A 30 31.96 10.71 36.88
C LYS A 30 33.18 9.90 37.37
N SER A 31 33.91 9.27 36.45
CA SER A 31 35.37 9.08 36.58
C SER A 31 36.08 9.03 35.21
N LYS A 32 37.24 9.68 35.13
CA LYS A 32 38.30 9.66 34.11
C LYS A 32 39.56 10.27 34.79
N PRO A 33 40.80 10.14 34.27
CA PRO A 33 41.28 9.42 33.08
C PRO A 33 42.59 8.62 33.31
N SER A 34 43.05 7.86 32.30
CA SER A 34 44.48 7.55 32.13
C SER A 34 44.87 7.61 30.65
N ARG A 35 45.93 8.38 30.37
CA ARG A 35 46.57 8.58 29.06
C ARG A 35 47.49 7.42 28.72
N VAL A 36 47.49 6.99 27.46
CA VAL A 36 48.68 6.38 26.82
C VAL A 36 48.80 6.97 25.42
N CYS A 37 49.97 7.54 25.13
CA CYS A 37 50.41 8.05 23.84
C CYS A 37 50.89 6.90 22.95
N CYS A 38 50.49 6.88 21.68
CA CYS A 38 51.26 6.31 20.57
C CYS A 38 50.99 7.12 19.29
N SER A 39 52.07 7.43 18.58
CA SER A 39 52.24 8.27 17.39
C SER A 39 51.72 7.64 16.08
N PRO A 40 51.57 8.40 14.98
CA PRO A 40 50.81 8.00 13.79
C PRO A 40 51.69 7.28 12.76
N SER A 41 51.17 6.21 12.16
CA SER A 41 51.81 5.58 10.99
C SER A 41 50.80 5.25 9.90
N ARG A 42 50.99 5.91 8.76
CA ARG A 42 50.61 5.54 7.38
C ARG A 42 49.16 5.09 7.12
N ALA A 43 48.40 6.03 6.56
CA ALA A 43 47.27 5.71 5.68
C ALA A 43 47.77 4.88 4.48
N MET A 44 47.13 3.73 4.29
CA MET A 44 47.21 2.94 3.08
C MET A 44 45.76 2.79 2.63
N GLU A 45 45.40 3.53 1.59
CA GLU A 45 44.08 3.45 0.96
C GLU A 45 43.93 2.08 0.34
N THR A 46 43.11 1.23 0.95
CA THR A 46 42.54 0.07 0.29
C THR A 46 41.12 0.42 -0.11
N ASN A 47 40.92 0.62 -1.41
CA ASN A 47 39.60 0.59 -2.06
C ASN A 47 38.97 -0.77 -1.77
N ASP A 48 38.08 -0.81 -0.79
CA ASP A 48 37.25 -1.98 -0.51
C ASP A 48 35.84 -1.69 -1.03
N ASP A 49 35.67 -2.03 -2.31
CA ASP A 49 34.39 -2.11 -3.01
C ASP A 49 33.65 -3.34 -2.47
N THR A 50 33.06 -3.19 -1.28
CA THR A 50 32.24 -4.23 -0.67
C THR A 50 30.77 -3.83 -0.72
N SER A 51 30.00 -4.70 -1.37
CA SER A 51 28.56 -4.76 -1.42
C SER A 51 27.95 -4.64 -0.01
N LYS A 52 27.68 -3.40 0.41
CA LYS A 52 26.89 -3.16 1.62
C LYS A 52 25.46 -3.63 1.35
N ALA A 53 25.12 -4.80 1.89
CA ALA A 53 23.75 -5.09 2.25
C ALA A 53 23.20 -3.86 3.00
N LYS A 54 22.26 -3.13 2.38
CA LYS A 54 21.60 -1.98 3.01
C LYS A 54 20.78 -2.51 4.19
N GLY A 55 21.42 -2.66 5.34
CA GLY A 55 20.72 -2.85 6.60
C GLY A 55 19.80 -1.65 6.83
N LEU A 56 18.58 -1.90 7.29
CA LEU A 56 17.64 -0.84 7.66
C LEU A 56 18.29 0.05 8.73
N SER A 57 18.57 1.30 8.38
CA SER A 57 19.00 2.32 9.34
C SER A 57 17.86 2.66 10.30
N PHE A 58 18.18 3.11 11.51
CA PHE A 58 17.18 3.57 12.48
C PHE A 58 16.27 4.67 11.91
N ASP A 59 16.79 5.47 10.98
CA ASP A 59 16.09 6.59 10.34
C ASP A 59 15.41 6.23 9.01
N ASP A 60 15.41 4.94 8.61
CA ASP A 60 14.91 4.55 7.30
C ASP A 60 13.39 4.44 7.21
N PHE A 61 12.71 4.16 8.31
CA PHE A 61 11.25 4.02 8.37
C PHE A 61 10.57 5.34 8.74
N LEU A 62 9.40 5.64 8.14
CA LEU A 62 8.66 6.90 8.27
C LEU A 62 9.46 8.16 7.90
N SER A 63 10.42 8.03 6.99
CA SER A 63 11.22 9.15 6.51
C SER A 63 10.90 9.52 5.06
N LYS A 64 10.99 10.82 4.78
CA LYS A 64 10.92 11.36 3.41
C LYS A 64 12.29 11.19 2.76
N LYS A 65 12.32 10.61 1.56
CA LYS A 65 13.55 10.35 0.80
C LYS A 65 13.45 11.02 -0.58
N PRO A 66 14.55 11.58 -1.11
CA PRO A 66 14.63 11.90 -2.53
C PRO A 66 14.34 10.64 -3.36
N TYR A 67 13.63 10.80 -4.46
CA TYR A 67 13.31 9.69 -5.36
C TYR A 67 14.12 9.78 -6.64
N SER A 68 14.54 8.62 -7.15
CA SER A 68 15.13 8.47 -8.47
C SER A 68 14.56 7.21 -9.10
N PRO A 69 13.98 7.29 -10.32
CA PRO A 69 13.35 6.15 -10.94
C PRO A 69 14.37 5.11 -11.42
N PRO A 70 13.96 3.86 -11.68
CA PRO A 70 14.81 2.88 -12.35
C PRO A 70 15.26 3.41 -13.71
N THR A 71 16.45 2.99 -14.15
CA THR A 71 17.04 3.47 -15.42
C THR A 71 16.10 3.25 -16.60
N TRP A 72 15.40 2.11 -16.65
CA TRP A 72 14.42 1.77 -17.69
C TRP A 72 13.13 2.62 -17.63
N ALA A 73 12.86 3.33 -16.53
CA ALA A 73 11.71 4.23 -16.39
C ALA A 73 12.09 5.72 -16.36
N SER A 74 13.38 6.06 -16.52
CA SER A 74 13.87 7.43 -16.35
C SER A 74 13.33 8.45 -17.39
N HIS A 75 12.77 7.95 -18.50
CA HIS A 75 12.14 8.75 -19.54
C HIS A 75 10.69 9.12 -19.22
N LEU A 76 10.02 8.41 -18.30
CA LEU A 76 8.64 8.72 -17.89
C LEU A 76 8.55 10.08 -17.21
N LYS A 77 7.40 10.75 -17.33
CA LYS A 77 7.15 12.10 -16.79
C LYS A 77 5.71 12.25 -16.28
N PRO A 78 5.48 13.00 -15.19
CA PRO A 78 6.47 13.63 -14.33
C PRO A 78 7.17 12.60 -13.43
N ILE A 79 8.46 12.83 -13.16
CA ILE A 79 9.22 12.02 -12.20
C ILE A 79 8.93 12.59 -10.79
N PRO A 80 8.50 11.76 -9.82
CA PRO A 80 8.35 12.18 -8.45
C PRO A 80 9.70 12.66 -7.89
N SER A 81 9.72 13.79 -7.19
CA SER A 81 10.96 14.27 -6.57
C SER A 81 11.29 13.53 -5.28
N HIS A 82 10.27 13.02 -4.58
CA HIS A 82 10.39 12.40 -3.27
C HIS A 82 9.39 11.27 -3.10
N VAL A 83 9.67 10.43 -2.11
CA VAL A 83 8.83 9.32 -1.65
C VAL A 83 8.94 9.21 -0.14
N PHE A 84 7.90 8.75 0.55
CA PHE A 84 8.01 8.33 1.96
C PHE A 84 8.36 6.85 2.04
N SER A 85 9.12 6.45 3.06
CA SER A 85 9.27 5.04 3.41
C SER A 85 8.22 4.68 4.47
N LEU A 86 7.13 4.06 4.05
CA LEU A 86 5.99 3.64 4.88
C LEU A 86 5.80 2.12 4.88
N ALA A 87 6.17 1.45 3.79
CA ALA A 87 6.03 0.01 3.65
C ALA A 87 7.26 -0.74 4.19
N HIS A 88 7.04 -1.94 4.73
CA HIS A 88 8.11 -2.90 4.99
C HIS A 88 8.52 -3.56 3.67
N LEU A 89 9.59 -3.03 3.06
CA LEU A 89 10.14 -3.48 1.78
C LEU A 89 11.58 -4.00 1.95
N PRO A 90 12.05 -4.91 1.06
CA PRO A 90 11.27 -5.57 0.02
C PRO A 90 10.33 -6.65 0.59
N THR A 91 9.15 -6.82 -0.02
CA THR A 91 8.22 -7.88 0.40
C THR A 91 8.70 -9.24 -0.12
N PRO A 92 8.49 -10.36 0.61
CA PRO A 92 9.06 -11.63 0.20
C PRO A 92 8.38 -12.18 -1.06
N ILE A 93 9.17 -12.87 -1.89
CA ILE A 93 8.69 -13.72 -2.98
C ILE A 93 8.98 -15.17 -2.60
N HIS A 94 7.97 -16.02 -2.58
CA HIS A 94 8.15 -17.45 -2.30
C HIS A 94 7.27 -18.31 -3.20
N LYS A 95 7.71 -19.55 -3.43
CA LYS A 95 6.92 -20.55 -4.16
C LYS A 95 5.64 -20.82 -3.38
N TRP A 96 4.52 -20.91 -4.09
CA TRP A 96 3.21 -21.24 -3.55
C TRP A 96 2.77 -22.61 -4.07
N ASN A 97 2.72 -23.57 -3.16
CA ASN A 97 2.41 -24.95 -3.49
C ASN A 97 0.89 -25.13 -3.58
N LEU A 98 0.31 -24.69 -4.69
CA LEU A 98 -1.10 -24.94 -4.97
C LEU A 98 -1.33 -26.41 -5.35
N PRO A 99 -2.42 -27.05 -4.87
CA PRO A 99 -2.76 -28.39 -5.28
C PRO A 99 -3.19 -28.43 -6.76
N ASN A 100 -2.97 -29.56 -7.42
CA ASN A 100 -3.46 -29.85 -8.77
C ASN A 100 -2.98 -28.89 -9.88
N LEU A 101 -1.79 -28.30 -9.73
CA LEU A 101 -1.17 -27.54 -10.82
C LEU A 101 -0.83 -28.46 -12.01
N PRO A 102 -0.94 -27.96 -13.26
CA PRO A 102 -0.46 -28.68 -14.42
C PRO A 102 1.03 -29.03 -14.32
N GLN A 103 1.46 -30.08 -15.01
CA GLN A 103 2.86 -30.46 -15.05
C GLN A 103 3.73 -29.30 -15.54
N ASN A 104 4.92 -29.13 -14.94
CA ASN A 104 5.87 -28.05 -15.23
C ASN A 104 5.33 -26.63 -14.99
N THR A 105 4.30 -26.48 -14.16
CA THR A 105 3.78 -25.17 -13.73
C THR A 105 4.23 -24.88 -12.31
N GLU A 106 4.80 -23.69 -12.09
CA GLU A 106 5.10 -23.17 -10.75
C GLU A 106 4.35 -21.88 -10.51
N VAL A 107 3.82 -21.72 -9.30
CA VAL A 107 3.22 -20.47 -8.85
C VAL A 107 4.07 -19.90 -7.73
N TRP A 108 4.30 -18.59 -7.79
CA TRP A 108 5.04 -17.84 -6.79
C TRP A 108 4.18 -16.68 -6.30
N LEU A 109 4.31 -16.33 -5.03
CA LEU A 109 3.58 -15.24 -4.40
C LEU A 109 4.52 -14.10 -4.05
N LYS A 110 4.21 -12.92 -4.57
CA LYS A 110 4.74 -11.64 -4.09
C LYS A 110 3.87 -11.17 -2.92
N ARG A 111 4.41 -11.24 -1.70
CA ARG A 111 3.64 -11.04 -0.45
C ARG A 111 3.50 -9.57 -0.07
N ASP A 112 2.89 -8.79 -0.94
CA ASP A 112 2.60 -7.38 -0.68
C ASP A 112 1.63 -7.16 0.50
N ASP A 113 0.93 -8.20 0.94
CA ASP A 113 0.18 -8.21 2.21
C ASP A 113 1.09 -8.08 3.45
N LEU A 114 2.38 -8.41 3.33
CA LEU A 114 3.37 -8.26 4.40
C LEU A 114 4.07 -6.89 4.42
N SER A 115 3.56 -5.92 3.66
CA SER A 115 4.09 -4.54 3.60
C SER A 115 3.88 -3.71 4.87
N GLY A 116 3.26 -4.28 5.91
CA GLY A 116 3.00 -3.68 7.22
C GLY A 116 1.64 -4.14 7.75
N MET A 117 1.41 -4.09 9.06
CA MET A 117 0.18 -4.70 9.61
C MET A 117 -1.09 -3.91 9.23
N GLN A 118 -1.18 -2.62 9.60
CA GLN A 118 -2.35 -1.79 9.23
C GLN A 118 -2.19 -1.09 7.87
N LEU A 119 -0.95 -0.97 7.37
CA LEU A 119 -0.67 -0.49 6.01
C LEU A 119 -0.78 -1.59 4.94
N SER A 120 -0.95 -2.85 5.36
CA SER A 120 -0.90 -4.09 4.58
C SER A 120 -1.48 -4.00 3.17
N GLY A 121 -0.80 -4.65 2.23
CA GLY A 121 -1.27 -4.85 0.88
C GLY A 121 -0.74 -3.82 -0.10
N ASN A 122 -1.41 -3.73 -1.24
CA ASN A 122 -0.93 -2.98 -2.40
C ASN A 122 -0.98 -1.46 -2.25
N LYS A 123 -1.83 -0.93 -1.37
CA LYS A 123 -2.14 0.51 -1.36
C LYS A 123 -0.98 1.34 -0.81
N VAL A 124 -0.23 0.81 0.16
CA VAL A 124 0.89 1.55 0.77
C VAL A 124 1.95 1.95 -0.24
N ARG A 125 2.29 1.09 -1.22
CA ARG A 125 3.27 1.41 -2.26
C ARG A 125 2.89 2.67 -3.06
N LYS A 126 1.60 2.88 -3.31
CA LYS A 126 1.11 4.09 -3.99
C LYS A 126 1.09 5.29 -3.05
N LEU A 127 0.66 5.07 -1.81
CA LEU A 127 0.56 6.10 -0.77
C LEU A 127 1.92 6.73 -0.43
N GLU A 128 3.02 5.97 -0.52
CA GLU A 128 4.37 6.50 -0.34
C GLU A 128 4.68 7.70 -1.26
N PHE A 129 4.19 7.67 -2.50
CA PHE A 129 4.33 8.77 -3.46
C PHE A 129 3.26 9.85 -3.28
N LEU A 130 2.00 9.43 -3.15
CA LEU A 130 0.86 10.34 -3.03
C LEU A 130 0.96 11.24 -1.80
N LEU A 131 1.36 10.67 -0.66
CA LEU A 131 1.51 11.45 0.58
C LEU A 131 2.78 12.30 0.57
N ALA A 132 3.83 11.89 -0.15
CA ALA A 132 5.00 12.73 -0.35
C ALA A 132 4.63 14.03 -1.10
N GLU A 133 3.78 13.93 -2.11
CA GLU A 133 3.22 15.09 -2.80
C GLU A 133 2.28 15.90 -1.89
N ALA A 134 1.34 15.25 -1.19
CA ALA A 134 0.40 15.93 -0.30
C ALA A 134 1.12 16.78 0.76
N VAL A 135 2.15 16.21 1.43
CA VAL A 135 2.96 16.94 2.41
C VAL A 135 3.77 18.05 1.75
N ALA A 136 4.32 17.83 0.55
CA ALA A 136 5.04 18.88 -0.18
C ALA A 136 4.15 20.07 -0.57
N GLN A 137 2.87 19.82 -0.83
CA GLN A 137 1.86 20.86 -1.09
C GLN A 137 1.32 21.52 0.19
N GLY A 138 1.82 21.12 1.37
CA GLY A 138 1.42 21.70 2.66
C GLY A 138 0.03 21.25 3.12
N ALA A 139 -0.46 20.09 2.66
CA ALA A 139 -1.74 19.55 3.09
C ALA A 139 -1.76 19.33 4.62
N ASP A 140 -2.92 19.55 5.24
CA ASP A 140 -3.17 19.20 6.65
C ASP A 140 -4.18 18.05 6.81
N CYS A 141 -4.84 17.67 5.71
CA CYS A 141 -5.77 16.57 5.70
C CYS A 141 -5.84 15.90 4.32
N ILE A 142 -6.22 14.62 4.34
CA ILE A 142 -6.41 13.78 3.17
C ILE A 142 -7.89 13.47 3.02
N ILE A 143 -8.40 13.63 1.80
CA ILE A 143 -9.72 13.13 1.41
C ILE A 143 -9.53 11.90 0.55
N THR A 144 -10.25 10.83 0.83
CA THR A 144 -10.35 9.68 -0.08
C THR A 144 -11.71 9.01 0.02
N ILE A 145 -11.99 8.10 -0.91
CA ILE A 145 -13.27 7.43 -1.04
C ILE A 145 -13.12 5.94 -1.36
N GLY A 146 -14.01 5.10 -0.84
CA GLY A 146 -13.99 3.66 -1.04
C GLY A 146 -15.23 2.96 -0.50
N GLY A 147 -15.25 1.62 -0.57
CA GLY A 147 -16.27 0.81 0.13
C GLY A 147 -16.13 0.85 1.65
N ILE A 148 -17.18 0.51 2.37
CA ILE A 148 -17.19 0.43 3.85
C ILE A 148 -16.08 -0.47 4.44
N GLN A 149 -15.57 -1.44 3.67
CA GLN A 149 -14.43 -2.28 4.04
C GLN A 149 -13.20 -2.02 3.15
N SER A 150 -12.97 -0.77 2.73
CA SER A 150 -11.90 -0.44 1.79
C SER A 150 -10.51 -0.61 2.40
N ASN A 151 -9.72 -1.54 1.85
CA ASN A 151 -8.29 -1.66 2.15
C ASN A 151 -7.52 -0.33 1.88
N HIS A 152 -7.98 0.44 0.89
CA HIS A 152 -7.41 1.75 0.55
C HIS A 152 -7.70 2.82 1.60
N CYS A 153 -8.95 2.93 2.05
CA CYS A 153 -9.30 3.92 3.07
C CYS A 153 -8.59 3.62 4.39
N ARG A 154 -8.55 2.34 4.80
CA ARG A 154 -7.74 1.89 5.94
C ARG A 154 -6.27 2.26 5.83
N ALA A 155 -5.60 1.87 4.74
CA ALA A 155 -4.18 2.17 4.55
C ALA A 155 -3.93 3.69 4.50
N THR A 156 -4.82 4.46 3.87
CA THR A 156 -4.73 5.92 3.81
C THR A 156 -4.84 6.55 5.20
N ALA A 157 -5.83 6.13 6.00
CA ALA A 157 -6.02 6.67 7.35
C ALA A 157 -4.80 6.44 8.25
N VAL A 158 -4.22 5.24 8.19
CA VAL A 158 -3.01 4.90 8.94
C VAL A 158 -1.81 5.72 8.47
N ALA A 159 -1.57 5.76 7.16
CA ALA A 159 -0.44 6.48 6.57
C ALA A 159 -0.53 8.00 6.82
N ALA A 160 -1.73 8.58 6.70
CA ALA A 160 -1.99 9.98 7.00
C ALA A 160 -1.65 10.30 8.46
N LYS A 161 -2.04 9.43 9.42
CA LYS A 161 -1.73 9.64 10.83
C LYS A 161 -0.25 9.51 11.17
N TYR A 162 0.50 8.64 10.50
CA TYR A 162 1.97 8.65 10.64
C TYR A 162 2.61 9.99 10.24
N LEU A 163 1.98 10.73 9.33
CA LEU A 163 2.46 12.00 8.82
C LEU A 163 1.76 13.21 9.44
N ASN A 164 1.02 13.00 10.54
CA ASN A 164 0.27 14.03 11.25
C ASN A 164 -0.77 14.76 10.37
N LEU A 165 -1.43 14.02 9.48
CA LEU A 165 -2.54 14.49 8.64
C LEU A 165 -3.87 13.94 9.15
N ASP A 166 -4.92 14.74 9.09
CA ASP A 166 -6.29 14.23 9.29
C ASP A 166 -6.77 13.45 8.07
N SER A 167 -7.71 12.52 8.28
CA SER A 167 -8.29 11.73 7.20
C SER A 167 -9.80 11.92 7.17
N TYR A 168 -10.31 12.28 6.00
CA TYR A 168 -11.72 12.37 5.69
C TYR A 168 -12.07 11.30 4.66
N LEU A 169 -12.87 10.33 5.07
CA LEU A 169 -13.18 9.13 4.31
C LEU A 169 -14.65 9.16 3.92
N ILE A 170 -14.92 9.11 2.62
CA ILE A 170 -16.26 8.86 2.10
C ILE A 170 -16.38 7.35 1.89
N LEU A 171 -17.29 6.69 2.60
CA LEU A 171 -17.44 5.24 2.57
C LEU A 171 -18.80 4.84 2.02
N ARG A 172 -18.80 4.12 0.88
CA ARG A 172 -20.03 3.60 0.28
C ARG A 172 -20.52 2.35 1.01
N THR A 173 -21.81 2.34 1.36
CA THR A 173 -22.52 1.23 2.01
C THR A 173 -23.90 1.04 1.38
N SER A 174 -24.66 0.04 1.81
CA SER A 174 -26.03 -0.15 1.33
C SER A 174 -26.94 0.99 1.82
N LYS A 175 -27.94 1.36 1.02
CA LYS A 175 -28.88 2.44 1.35
C LYS A 175 -29.54 2.28 2.73
N LEU A 176 -29.81 1.04 3.15
CA LEU A 176 -30.42 0.71 4.45
C LEU A 176 -29.51 0.98 5.66
N LEU A 177 -28.20 1.17 5.42
CA LEU A 177 -27.17 1.32 6.44
C LEU A 177 -26.55 2.73 6.47
N VAL A 178 -26.90 3.62 5.53
CA VAL A 178 -26.31 4.98 5.47
C VAL A 178 -26.60 5.78 6.74
N ASP A 179 -27.80 5.64 7.30
CA ASP A 179 -28.25 6.35 8.51
C ASP A 179 -28.06 5.53 9.79
N LYS A 180 -27.31 4.42 9.74
CA LYS A 180 -27.05 3.54 10.89
C LYS A 180 -25.57 3.51 11.19
N ASP A 181 -25.20 3.29 12.45
CA ASP A 181 -23.80 3.01 12.78
C ASP A 181 -23.40 1.63 12.18
N PRO A 182 -22.45 1.58 11.22
CA PRO A 182 -21.96 0.33 10.64
C PRO A 182 -21.14 -0.53 11.63
N GLY A 183 -20.93 -0.04 12.86
CA GLY A 183 -20.30 -0.77 13.94
C GLY A 183 -18.77 -0.77 13.86
N LEU A 184 -18.15 -1.73 14.55
CA LEU A 184 -16.71 -1.81 14.78
C LEU A 184 -16.14 -3.08 14.13
N THR A 185 -16.09 -3.12 12.79
CA THR A 185 -15.71 -4.33 12.03
C THR A 185 -14.61 -4.07 11.01
N GLY A 186 -13.69 -5.02 10.85
CA GLY A 186 -12.70 -5.05 9.77
C GLY A 186 -11.90 -3.76 9.59
N ASN A 187 -11.80 -3.29 8.35
CA ASN A 187 -11.08 -2.08 7.96
C ASN A 187 -11.67 -0.81 8.62
N LEU A 188 -12.99 -0.72 8.72
CA LEU A 188 -13.69 0.40 9.37
C LEU A 188 -13.29 0.59 10.83
N LEU A 189 -13.07 -0.51 11.57
CA LEU A 189 -12.58 -0.43 12.95
C LEU A 189 -11.22 0.28 13.03
N VAL A 190 -10.30 -0.08 12.14
CA VAL A 190 -8.97 0.53 12.09
C VAL A 190 -9.06 2.00 11.69
N GLU A 191 -9.89 2.34 10.71
CA GLU A 191 -10.15 3.74 10.29
C GLU A 191 -10.64 4.59 11.47
N ARG A 192 -11.55 4.06 12.30
CA ARG A 192 -12.02 4.72 13.53
C ARG A 192 -10.93 4.84 14.59
N PHE A 193 -10.09 3.82 14.78
CA PHE A 193 -8.95 3.92 15.69
C PHE A 193 -7.95 5.00 15.26
N MET A 194 -7.79 5.22 13.95
CA MET A 194 -6.97 6.30 13.43
C MET A 194 -7.68 7.67 13.53
N GLY A 195 -8.89 7.76 14.09
CA GLY A 195 -9.63 9.00 14.23
C GLY A 195 -10.06 9.60 12.89
N ALA A 196 -10.32 8.76 11.88
CA ALA A 196 -10.80 9.25 10.59
C ALA A 196 -12.22 9.82 10.69
N HIS A 197 -12.45 10.95 10.02
CA HIS A 197 -13.79 11.51 9.81
C HIS A 197 -14.50 10.72 8.73
N ILE A 198 -15.60 10.04 9.07
CA ILE A 198 -16.29 9.12 8.17
C ILE A 198 -17.61 9.73 7.72
N GLN A 199 -17.79 9.85 6.40
CA GLN A 199 -19.06 10.18 5.74
C GLN A 199 -19.58 8.93 5.02
N LEU A 200 -20.76 8.46 5.40
CA LEU A 200 -21.40 7.34 4.72
C LEU A 200 -22.23 7.84 3.54
N ILE A 201 -22.18 7.11 2.43
CA ILE A 201 -23.02 7.33 1.25
C ILE A 201 -23.57 6.01 0.73
N SER A 202 -24.68 6.08 -0.01
CA SER A 202 -25.26 4.89 -0.63
C SER A 202 -24.48 4.48 -1.89
N LYS A 203 -24.54 3.19 -2.27
CA LYS A 203 -23.98 2.71 -3.54
C LYS A 203 -24.62 3.42 -4.75
N GLU A 204 -25.91 3.72 -4.66
CA GLU A 204 -26.68 4.40 -5.72
C GLU A 204 -26.25 5.85 -5.89
N GLU A 205 -26.03 6.56 -4.78
CA GLU A 205 -25.49 7.92 -4.79
C GLU A 205 -24.07 7.96 -5.35
N TYR A 206 -23.21 7.02 -4.93
CA TYR A 206 -21.87 6.87 -5.50
C TYR A 206 -21.91 6.66 -7.02
N ALA A 207 -22.80 5.78 -7.50
CA ALA A 207 -22.94 5.50 -8.92
C ALA A 207 -23.47 6.71 -9.71
N LYS A 208 -24.37 7.51 -9.11
CA LYS A 208 -24.96 8.68 -9.75
C LYS A 208 -24.00 9.88 -9.82
N ILE A 209 -23.28 10.16 -8.74
CA ILE A 209 -22.47 11.38 -8.60
C ILE A 209 -21.03 11.13 -9.05
N GLY A 210 -20.49 9.94 -8.78
CA GLY A 210 -19.10 9.58 -9.05
C GLY A 210 -18.12 10.09 -7.98
N SER A 211 -16.99 9.40 -7.86
CA SER A 211 -15.99 9.65 -6.82
C SER A 211 -15.34 11.04 -6.90
N VAL A 212 -15.08 11.54 -8.11
CA VAL A 212 -14.45 12.85 -8.33
C VAL A 212 -15.33 13.98 -7.81
N ALA A 213 -16.61 14.00 -8.19
CA ALA A 213 -17.54 15.03 -7.75
C ALA A 213 -17.77 14.97 -6.22
N LEU A 214 -17.96 13.77 -5.67
CA LEU A 214 -18.13 13.59 -4.21
C LEU A 214 -16.93 14.12 -3.41
N THR A 215 -15.71 13.77 -3.83
CA THR A 215 -14.50 14.24 -3.14
C THR A 215 -14.26 15.75 -3.34
N ASN A 216 -14.64 16.32 -4.49
CA ASN A 216 -14.55 17.76 -4.73
C ASN A 216 -15.53 18.56 -3.85
N VAL A 217 -16.75 18.09 -3.64
CA VAL A 217 -17.71 18.75 -2.73
C VAL A 217 -17.14 18.84 -1.32
N LEU A 218 -16.59 17.73 -0.80
CA LEU A 218 -15.97 17.72 0.52
C LEU A 218 -14.70 18.59 0.57
N LYS A 219 -13.90 18.59 -0.51
CA LYS A 219 -12.73 19.46 -0.64
C LYS A 219 -13.11 20.93 -0.53
N GLU A 220 -14.14 21.36 -1.25
CA GLU A 220 -14.63 22.75 -1.21
C GLU A 220 -15.15 23.14 0.17
N GLN A 221 -15.83 22.22 0.86
CA GLN A 221 -16.26 22.43 2.24
C GLN A 221 -15.07 22.66 3.17
N LEU A 222 -14.08 21.76 3.16
CA LEU A 222 -12.91 21.86 4.03
C LEU A 222 -12.06 23.11 3.73
N LEU A 223 -11.97 23.52 2.46
CA LEU A 223 -11.33 24.78 2.09
C LEU A 223 -12.04 26.00 2.72
N LYS A 224 -13.38 26.02 2.75
CA LYS A 224 -14.16 27.09 3.41
C LYS A 224 -13.97 27.09 4.93
N GLU A 225 -13.66 25.94 5.51
CA GLU A 225 -13.30 25.78 6.93
C GLU A 225 -11.83 26.13 7.22
N GLY A 226 -11.07 26.60 6.21
CA GLY A 226 -9.67 27.01 6.37
C GLY A 226 -8.66 25.87 6.38
N ARG A 227 -9.08 24.65 6.01
CA ARG A 227 -8.21 23.47 5.89
C ARG A 227 -7.46 23.46 4.56
N ARG A 228 -6.44 22.61 4.46
CA ARG A 228 -5.66 22.36 3.24
C ARG A 228 -5.82 20.89 2.82
N PRO A 229 -6.95 20.51 2.21
CA PRO A 229 -7.22 19.13 1.81
C PRO A 229 -6.46 18.73 0.53
N TYR A 230 -5.86 17.53 0.56
CA TYR A 230 -5.37 16.84 -0.61
C TYR A 230 -6.25 15.62 -0.92
N VAL A 231 -6.72 15.50 -2.16
CA VAL A 231 -7.61 14.40 -2.57
C VAL A 231 -6.78 13.25 -3.14
N ILE A 232 -6.92 12.06 -2.56
CA ILE A 232 -6.40 10.81 -3.12
C ILE A 232 -7.57 10.08 -3.82
N PRO A 233 -7.45 9.76 -5.11
CA PRO A 233 -8.51 9.07 -5.84
C PRO A 233 -8.69 7.63 -5.34
N VAL A 234 -9.80 6.99 -5.76
CA VAL A 234 -10.13 5.61 -5.40
C VAL A 234 -8.92 4.69 -5.60
N GLY A 235 -8.52 3.99 -4.52
CA GLY A 235 -7.41 3.04 -4.57
C GLY A 235 -6.03 3.65 -4.83
N GLY A 236 -5.89 4.97 -4.71
CA GLY A 236 -4.67 5.72 -4.97
C GLY A 236 -4.24 5.62 -6.44
N SER A 237 -5.21 5.53 -7.35
CA SER A 237 -4.94 5.23 -8.76
C SER A 237 -4.99 6.49 -9.61
N ASN A 238 -3.82 7.09 -9.76
CA ASN A 238 -3.49 8.15 -10.71
C ASN A 238 -2.05 7.91 -11.21
N SER A 239 -1.57 8.70 -12.16
CA SER A 239 -0.22 8.55 -12.71
C SER A 239 0.88 8.61 -11.65
N LEU A 240 0.75 9.45 -10.61
CA LEU A 240 1.71 9.51 -9.50
C LEU A 240 1.73 8.20 -8.70
N GLY A 241 0.56 7.67 -8.32
CA GLY A 241 0.44 6.42 -7.56
C GLY A 241 0.93 5.19 -8.33
N THR A 242 0.90 5.22 -9.67
CA THR A 242 1.43 4.17 -10.54
C THR A 242 2.92 3.90 -10.30
N TRP A 243 3.70 4.93 -9.90
CA TRP A 243 5.12 4.77 -9.54
C TRP A 243 5.36 3.75 -8.43
N GLY A 244 4.41 3.58 -7.49
CA GLY A 244 4.50 2.56 -6.44
C GLY A 244 4.65 1.13 -6.98
N TYR A 245 4.04 0.84 -8.14
CA TYR A 245 4.11 -0.48 -8.76
C TYR A 245 5.15 -0.59 -9.90
N ILE A 246 5.62 0.54 -10.43
CA ILE A 246 6.88 0.59 -11.18
C ILE A 246 8.04 0.18 -10.26
N GLU A 247 8.05 0.70 -9.03
CA GLU A 247 9.02 0.33 -8.00
C GLU A 247 8.88 -1.13 -7.55
N ALA A 248 7.67 -1.66 -7.48
CA ALA A 248 7.47 -3.08 -7.20
C ALA A 248 8.11 -3.96 -8.29
N MET A 249 8.06 -3.55 -9.56
CA MET A 249 8.75 -4.27 -10.65
C MET A 249 10.27 -4.18 -10.53
N ARG A 250 10.82 -3.00 -10.21
CA ARG A 250 12.25 -2.84 -9.89
C ARG A 250 12.66 -3.77 -8.75
N GLU A 251 11.86 -3.82 -7.68
CA GLU A 251 12.08 -4.70 -6.53
C GLU A 251 12.06 -6.18 -6.91
N ILE A 252 11.11 -6.62 -7.76
CA ILE A 252 11.07 -8.01 -8.26
C ILE A 252 12.33 -8.34 -9.08
N GLU A 253 12.77 -7.44 -9.96
CA GLU A 253 13.99 -7.64 -10.76
C GLU A 253 15.24 -7.76 -9.87
N GLU A 254 15.40 -6.88 -8.89
CA GLU A 254 16.49 -6.92 -7.92
C GLU A 254 16.46 -8.24 -7.10
N GLN A 255 15.28 -8.68 -6.66
CA GLN A 255 15.12 -9.94 -5.94
C GLN A 255 15.47 -11.17 -6.79
N LEU A 256 15.20 -11.14 -8.09
CA LEU A 256 15.56 -12.23 -9.02
C LEU A 256 17.07 -12.27 -9.31
N GLN A 257 17.72 -11.11 -9.40
CA GLN A 257 19.17 -11.02 -9.64
C GLN A 257 20.00 -11.61 -8.50
N ILE A 258 19.53 -11.49 -7.25
CA ILE A 258 20.25 -12.00 -6.06
C ILE A 258 20.18 -13.53 -5.96
N ARG A 259 19.22 -14.19 -6.62
CA ARG A 259 19.04 -15.65 -6.52
C ARG A 259 20.09 -16.41 -7.33
N SER A 260 20.70 -17.40 -6.70
CA SER A 260 21.68 -18.30 -7.32
C SER A 260 21.12 -19.15 -8.47
N ASN A 261 19.81 -19.46 -8.42
CA ASN A 261 19.11 -20.18 -9.48
C ASN A 261 18.35 -19.17 -10.35
N ARG A 262 18.55 -19.24 -11.68
CA ARG A 262 17.85 -18.42 -12.67
C ARG A 262 16.37 -18.81 -12.74
N VAL A 263 15.56 -18.31 -11.81
CA VAL A 263 14.10 -18.34 -11.92
C VAL A 263 13.70 -17.15 -12.78
N LYS A 264 12.92 -17.41 -13.83
CA LYS A 264 12.27 -16.38 -14.65
C LYS A 264 10.77 -16.52 -14.45
N PHE A 265 10.06 -15.40 -14.30
CA PHE A 265 8.61 -15.40 -14.32
C PHE A 265 8.13 -15.07 -15.72
N ASP A 266 7.30 -15.94 -16.27
CA ASP A 266 6.69 -15.75 -17.60
C ASP A 266 5.40 -14.92 -17.51
N ASP A 267 4.69 -15.01 -16.39
CA ASP A 267 3.39 -14.40 -16.18
C ASP A 267 3.29 -13.79 -14.76
N ILE A 268 2.58 -12.65 -14.66
CA ILE A 268 2.18 -12.00 -13.41
C ILE A 268 0.66 -11.95 -13.38
N VAL A 269 0.04 -12.46 -12.32
CA VAL A 269 -1.41 -12.46 -12.13
C VAL A 269 -1.78 -11.53 -10.97
N VAL A 270 -2.77 -10.68 -11.17
CA VAL A 270 -3.17 -9.67 -10.18
C VAL A 270 -4.65 -9.28 -10.29
N ALA A 271 -5.32 -9.10 -9.16
CA ALA A 271 -6.68 -8.56 -9.12
C ALA A 271 -6.71 -7.08 -9.51
N CYS A 272 -7.67 -6.69 -10.36
CA CYS A 272 -7.87 -5.34 -10.85
C CYS A 272 -9.16 -4.72 -10.29
N GLY A 273 -9.00 -3.81 -9.33
CA GLY A 273 -10.10 -3.00 -8.78
C GLY A 273 -10.09 -1.56 -9.26
N SER A 274 -9.01 -0.81 -9.01
CA SER A 274 -8.93 0.62 -9.35
C SER A 274 -7.89 0.94 -10.43
N GLY A 275 -7.32 -0.06 -11.11
CA GLY A 275 -6.40 0.13 -12.24
C GLY A 275 -4.94 0.49 -11.91
N GLY A 276 -4.66 1.33 -10.92
CA GLY A 276 -3.28 1.85 -10.75
C GLY A 276 -2.20 0.81 -10.41
N THR A 277 -2.57 -0.36 -9.87
CA THR A 277 -1.61 -1.44 -9.62
C THR A 277 -1.21 -2.11 -10.93
N ILE A 278 -2.19 -2.40 -11.80
CA ILE A 278 -1.95 -3.07 -13.06
C ILE A 278 -1.18 -2.18 -14.04
N ALA A 279 -1.45 -0.86 -14.03
CA ALA A 279 -0.69 0.11 -14.82
C ALA A 279 0.81 0.10 -14.47
N GLY A 280 1.15 0.06 -13.18
CA GLY A 280 2.54 0.09 -12.75
C GLY A 280 3.26 -1.23 -13.02
N LEU A 281 2.58 -2.36 -12.78
CA LEU A 281 3.13 -3.69 -13.08
C LEU A 281 3.34 -3.90 -14.57
N SER A 282 2.34 -3.56 -15.41
CA SER A 282 2.42 -3.75 -16.86
C SER A 282 3.47 -2.86 -17.49
N LEU A 283 3.50 -1.57 -17.11
CA LEU A 283 4.51 -0.64 -17.60
C LEU A 283 5.92 -1.04 -17.13
N GLY A 284 6.06 -1.42 -15.85
CA GLY A 284 7.33 -1.88 -15.31
C GLY A 284 7.83 -3.16 -15.96
N SER A 285 6.95 -4.14 -16.20
CA SER A 285 7.30 -5.36 -16.93
C SER A 285 7.65 -5.08 -18.39
N TRP A 286 6.91 -4.18 -19.05
CA TRP A 286 7.14 -3.80 -20.44
C TRP A 286 8.46 -3.05 -20.65
N LEU A 287 8.84 -2.16 -19.74
CA LEU A 287 10.07 -1.36 -19.85
C LEU A 287 11.28 -2.10 -19.28
N GLY A 288 11.10 -2.83 -18.18
CA GLY A 288 12.14 -3.57 -17.48
C GLY A 288 12.69 -4.80 -18.22
N ALA A 289 13.58 -5.52 -17.57
CA ALA A 289 14.20 -6.74 -18.06
C ALA A 289 13.31 -8.00 -17.88
N LEU A 290 12.36 -7.99 -16.93
CA LEU A 290 11.56 -9.19 -16.64
C LEU A 290 10.70 -9.64 -17.83
N LYS A 291 10.03 -8.69 -18.52
CA LYS A 291 9.15 -8.94 -19.68
C LYS A 291 8.09 -10.03 -19.44
N ALA A 292 7.63 -10.21 -18.20
CA ALA A 292 6.54 -11.12 -17.87
C ALA A 292 5.21 -10.57 -18.42
N LYS A 293 4.34 -11.45 -18.90
CA LYS A 293 2.99 -11.07 -19.32
C LYS A 293 2.15 -10.73 -18.10
N VAL A 294 1.52 -9.57 -18.08
CA VAL A 294 0.67 -9.16 -16.95
C VAL A 294 -0.79 -9.50 -17.27
N HIS A 295 -1.41 -10.29 -16.39
CA HIS A 295 -2.82 -10.68 -16.45
C HIS A 295 -3.57 -10.05 -15.28
N ALA A 296 -4.52 -9.18 -15.62
CA ALA A 296 -5.33 -8.43 -14.69
C ALA A 296 -6.75 -9.00 -14.63
N PHE A 297 -7.20 -9.43 -13.46
CA PHE A 297 -8.53 -10.01 -13.26
C PHE A 297 -9.48 -8.96 -12.64
N CYS A 298 -10.39 -8.40 -13.41
CA CYS A 298 -11.28 -7.31 -13.00
C CYS A 298 -12.30 -7.77 -11.96
N VAL A 299 -12.42 -7.04 -10.85
CA VAL A 299 -13.34 -7.38 -9.74
C VAL A 299 -14.56 -6.46 -9.62
N CYS A 300 -14.68 -5.44 -10.48
CA CYS A 300 -15.81 -4.50 -10.43
C CYS A 300 -16.31 -4.06 -11.81
N ASP A 301 -15.44 -3.48 -12.62
CA ASP A 301 -15.77 -2.94 -13.94
C ASP A 301 -15.30 -3.89 -15.05
N ASP A 302 -15.68 -3.60 -16.29
CA ASP A 302 -15.38 -4.45 -17.44
C ASP A 302 -13.98 -4.18 -18.03
N PRO A 303 -13.42 -5.14 -18.80
CA PRO A 303 -12.08 -4.99 -19.37
C PRO A 303 -11.85 -3.70 -20.15
N ASP A 304 -12.81 -3.27 -20.99
CA ASP A 304 -12.66 -2.05 -21.79
C ASP A 304 -12.53 -0.79 -20.92
N TYR A 305 -13.32 -0.70 -19.83
CA TYR A 305 -13.16 0.38 -18.85
C TYR A 305 -11.73 0.43 -18.29
N PHE A 306 -11.16 -0.72 -17.94
CA PHE A 306 -9.82 -0.74 -17.38
C PHE A 306 -8.72 -0.54 -18.42
N TYR A 307 -8.93 -0.91 -19.68
CA TYR A 307 -8.00 -0.55 -20.74
C TYR A 307 -7.92 0.97 -20.88
N ASP A 308 -9.06 1.64 -20.96
CA ASP A 308 -9.13 3.10 -21.07
C ASP A 308 -8.55 3.77 -19.81
N PHE A 309 -8.93 3.28 -18.62
CA PHE A 309 -8.42 3.81 -17.37
C PHE A 309 -6.90 3.64 -17.25
N VAL A 310 -6.35 2.48 -17.62
CA VAL A 310 -4.88 2.27 -17.63
C VAL A 310 -4.22 3.15 -18.68
N GLN A 311 -4.83 3.33 -19.85
CA GLN A 311 -4.33 4.22 -20.90
C GLN A 311 -4.19 5.67 -20.37
N ASP A 312 -5.19 6.19 -19.68
CA ASP A 312 -5.12 7.52 -19.07
C ASP A 312 -3.95 7.64 -18.08
N LEU A 313 -3.71 6.60 -17.26
CA LEU A 313 -2.62 6.61 -16.29
C LEU A 313 -1.24 6.61 -16.95
N ILE A 314 -1.04 5.81 -18.00
CA ILE A 314 0.23 5.71 -18.72
C ILE A 314 0.47 6.91 -19.65
N ASP A 315 -0.58 7.53 -20.18
CA ASP A 315 -0.51 8.79 -20.92
C ASP A 315 -0.10 9.94 -20.00
N GLY A 316 -0.67 9.98 -18.78
CA GLY A 316 -0.22 10.90 -17.74
C GLY A 316 1.21 10.65 -17.24
N LEU A 317 1.80 9.51 -17.59
CA LEU A 317 3.23 9.20 -17.41
C LEU A 317 4.09 9.44 -18.67
N GLN A 318 3.47 9.88 -19.77
CA GLN A 318 4.12 10.07 -21.08
C GLN A 318 4.86 8.82 -21.55
N ALA A 319 4.31 7.64 -21.29
CA ALA A 319 4.98 6.37 -21.56
C ALA A 319 5.09 6.04 -23.06
N GLY A 320 4.18 6.57 -23.89
CA GLY A 320 4.19 6.33 -25.33
C GLY A 320 3.90 4.88 -25.73
N VAL A 321 3.13 4.16 -24.91
CA VAL A 321 2.75 2.76 -25.12
C VAL A 321 1.23 2.60 -25.01
N ASN A 322 0.68 1.61 -25.69
CA ASN A 322 -0.75 1.29 -25.60
C ASN A 322 -1.00 0.29 -24.47
N ALA A 323 -2.01 0.53 -23.65
CA ALA A 323 -2.40 -0.37 -22.56
C ALA A 323 -2.70 -1.79 -23.05
N ARG A 324 -3.34 -1.93 -24.22
CA ARG A 324 -3.71 -3.22 -24.83
C ARG A 324 -2.50 -4.05 -25.30
N ASP A 325 -1.34 -3.42 -25.47
CA ASP A 325 -0.10 -4.12 -25.86
C ASP A 325 0.65 -4.70 -24.66
N ILE A 326 0.38 -4.20 -23.44
CA ILE A 326 1.23 -4.46 -22.27
C ILE A 326 0.52 -5.20 -21.13
N VAL A 327 -0.82 -5.26 -21.14
CA VAL A 327 -1.61 -6.00 -20.14
C VAL A 327 -2.77 -6.74 -20.78
N SER A 328 -3.00 -7.98 -20.36
CA SER A 328 -4.23 -8.71 -20.66
C SER A 328 -5.22 -8.51 -19.53
N ILE A 329 -6.36 -7.89 -19.84
CA ILE A 329 -7.42 -7.60 -18.86
C ILE A 329 -8.57 -8.59 -19.07
N ILE A 330 -8.90 -9.33 -18.00
CA ILE A 330 -9.81 -10.46 -17.97
C ILE A 330 -10.96 -10.13 -17.03
N ASN A 331 -12.20 -10.39 -17.45
CA ASN A 331 -13.36 -10.21 -16.59
C ASN A 331 -13.42 -11.32 -15.53
N ALA A 332 -13.44 -10.94 -14.25
CA ALA A 332 -13.54 -11.84 -13.11
C ALA A 332 -14.50 -11.32 -12.02
N LYS A 333 -15.41 -10.40 -12.38
CA LYS A 333 -16.22 -9.67 -11.39
C LYS A 333 -17.36 -10.50 -10.78
N GLY A 334 -17.61 -11.70 -11.31
CA GLY A 334 -18.68 -12.59 -10.86
C GLY A 334 -20.03 -11.89 -10.83
N LEU A 335 -20.71 -11.98 -9.68
CA LEU A 335 -22.00 -11.30 -9.43
C LEU A 335 -21.89 -9.77 -9.27
N GLY A 336 -20.67 -9.26 -9.20
CA GLY A 336 -20.35 -7.85 -9.01
C GLY A 336 -19.49 -7.61 -7.77
N TYR A 337 -19.01 -6.38 -7.65
CA TYR A 337 -18.03 -6.01 -6.63
C TYR A 337 -18.49 -6.34 -5.19
N ALA A 338 -17.67 -7.14 -4.50
CA ALA A 338 -17.88 -7.60 -3.12
C ALA A 338 -19.17 -8.42 -2.92
N ILE A 339 -19.67 -9.09 -3.97
CA ILE A 339 -20.80 -10.02 -3.92
C ILE A 339 -20.26 -11.40 -4.31
N ASN A 340 -20.41 -12.36 -3.40
CA ASN A 340 -19.86 -13.70 -3.56
C ASN A 340 -20.96 -14.75 -3.69
N THR A 341 -20.68 -15.76 -4.50
CA THR A 341 -21.38 -17.04 -4.51
C THR A 341 -20.90 -17.92 -3.35
N SER A 342 -21.66 -18.97 -3.03
CA SER A 342 -21.24 -19.92 -2.00
C SER A 342 -20.03 -20.74 -2.46
N GLU A 343 -19.92 -20.96 -3.76
CA GLU A 343 -18.85 -21.67 -4.43
C GLU A 343 -17.52 -20.90 -4.34
N GLU A 344 -17.52 -19.58 -4.60
CA GLU A 344 -16.34 -18.72 -4.45
C GLU A 344 -15.84 -18.70 -2.99
N LEU A 345 -16.75 -18.55 -2.02
CA LEU A 345 -16.38 -18.57 -0.60
C LEU A 345 -15.82 -19.93 -0.17
N LYS A 346 -16.40 -21.01 -0.67
CA LYS A 346 -15.90 -22.37 -0.44
C LYS A 346 -14.51 -22.55 -1.05
N PHE A 347 -14.29 -22.07 -2.28
CA PHE A 347 -13.00 -22.14 -2.96
C PHE A 347 -11.90 -21.39 -2.19
N VAL A 348 -12.15 -20.14 -1.79
CA VAL A 348 -11.19 -19.35 -1.00
C VAL A 348 -10.85 -20.03 0.32
N LYS A 349 -11.86 -20.60 1.00
CA LYS A 349 -11.66 -21.39 2.22
C LYS A 349 -10.79 -22.63 1.97
N GLU A 350 -11.02 -23.37 0.88
CA GLU A 350 -10.27 -24.57 0.53
C GLU A 350 -8.81 -24.23 0.19
N VAL A 351 -8.55 -23.16 -0.56
CA VAL A 351 -7.20 -22.66 -0.84
C VAL A 351 -6.46 -22.30 0.46
N ALA A 352 -7.14 -21.59 1.37
CA ALA A 352 -6.56 -21.24 2.66
C ALA A 352 -6.23 -22.48 3.51
N ALA A 353 -7.16 -23.44 3.59
CA ALA A 353 -6.96 -24.68 4.31
C ALA A 353 -5.82 -25.54 3.73
N ALA A 354 -5.65 -25.55 2.41
CA ALA A 354 -4.63 -26.35 1.74
C ALA A 354 -3.23 -25.72 1.75
N THR A 355 -3.14 -24.39 1.78
CA THR A 355 -1.87 -23.69 1.53
C THR A 355 -1.39 -22.79 2.66
N GLY A 356 -2.26 -22.49 3.64
CA GLY A 356 -1.96 -21.54 4.72
C GLY A 356 -1.97 -20.07 4.29
N VAL A 357 -2.34 -19.76 3.05
CA VAL A 357 -2.48 -18.38 2.53
C VAL A 357 -3.96 -18.00 2.53
N VAL A 358 -4.31 -16.95 3.28
CA VAL A 358 -5.68 -16.42 3.34
C VAL A 358 -5.84 -15.34 2.27
N LEU A 359 -6.79 -15.56 1.36
CA LEU A 359 -7.25 -14.54 0.41
C LEU A 359 -8.53 -13.89 0.95
N ASP A 360 -8.86 -12.69 0.47
CA ASP A 360 -10.09 -12.02 0.83
C ASP A 360 -11.20 -12.29 -0.20
N PRO A 361 -12.49 -12.17 0.18
CA PRO A 361 -13.60 -12.50 -0.72
C PRO A 361 -14.01 -11.31 -1.61
N VAL A 362 -13.17 -10.30 -1.81
CA VAL A 362 -13.47 -9.15 -2.66
C VAL A 362 -12.45 -8.99 -3.79
N TYR A 363 -11.16 -9.19 -3.49
CA TYR A 363 -10.05 -9.11 -4.44
C TYR A 363 -9.36 -10.45 -4.60
#